data_AF-A0AAW3HY21-F1
#
_entry.id   AF-A0AAW3HY21-F1
#
_cell.length_a   1.000
_cell.length_b   1.000
_cell.length_c   1.000
_cell.angle_alpha   90.00
_cell.angle_beta   90.00
_cell.angle_gamma   90.00
#
_symmetry.space_group_name_H-M   'P 1'
#
loop_
_entity.id
_entity.type
_entity.pdbx_description
1 polymer ?
#
loop_
_entity_poly.entity_id
_entity_poly.type
_entity_poly.pdbx_seq_one_letter_code
_entity_poly.pdbx_strand_id
1 'polypeptide(L)'
;MLPQKIRDFVYQLISMTEGGKLSWKFSSSISEALLNHAEYRIRLRYQFDGDSGLGSFIFSYQDRTRDQDFRFSATQEEADDFFLLDRLYQQAQASAMRLPF
;
A
#
# COMPACT_ATOMS: atom_id res chain seq x y z
N MET A 1 4.00 8.55 12.31
CA MET A 1 3.07 7.45 12.66
C MET A 1 1.77 7.62 11.90
N LEU A 2 1.16 6.53 11.44
CA LEU A 2 -0.11 6.53 10.70
C LEU A 2 -1.28 6.83 11.65
N PRO A 3 -2.25 7.67 11.23
CA PRO A 3 -3.48 7.87 11.99
C PRO A 3 -4.27 6.56 12.15
N GLN A 4 -4.92 6.35 13.30
CA GLN A 4 -5.65 5.11 13.62
C GLN A 4 -6.65 4.71 12.52
N LYS A 5 -7.40 5.68 12.00
CA LYS A 5 -8.35 5.46 10.89
C LYS A 5 -7.69 4.82 9.66
N ILE A 6 -6.44 5.21 9.36
CA ILE A 6 -5.68 4.64 8.24
C ILE A 6 -5.15 3.26 8.58
N ARG A 7 -4.69 3.02 9.83
CA ARG A 7 -4.27 1.69 10.28
C ARG A 7 -5.41 0.68 10.15
N ASP A 8 -6.60 1.02 10.64
CA ASP A 8 -7.79 0.17 10.56
C ASP A 8 -8.15 -0.14 9.09
N PHE A 9 -8.07 0.87 8.23
CA PHE A 9 -8.32 0.69 6.80
C PHE A 9 -7.27 -0.22 6.13
N VAL A 10 -5.98 -0.08 6.48
CA VAL A 10 -4.92 -0.96 5.97
C VAL A 10 -5.14 -2.41 6.41
N TYR A 11 -5.54 -2.66 7.65
CA TYR A 11 -5.91 -4.02 8.08
C TYR A 11 -7.08 -4.61 7.26
N GLN A 12 -8.09 -3.80 6.94
CA GLN A 12 -9.18 -4.24 6.07
C GLN A 12 -8.70 -4.56 4.65
N LEU A 13 -7.83 -3.71 4.08
CA LEU A 13 -7.24 -3.95 2.75
C LEU A 13 -6.43 -5.25 2.73
N ILE A 14 -5.65 -5.53 3.78
CA ILE A 14 -4.92 -6.80 3.92
C ILE A 14 -5.89 -7.97 3.92
N SER A 15 -6.89 -7.96 4.80
CA SER A 15 -7.86 -9.06 4.91
C SER A 15 -8.64 -9.29 3.61
N MET A 16 -9.05 -8.22 2.92
CA MET A 16 -9.75 -8.33 1.64
C MET A 16 -8.84 -8.82 0.51
N THR A 17 -7.56 -8.47 0.52
CA THR A 17 -6.56 -8.94 -0.45
C THR A 17 -6.27 -10.43 -0.24
N GLU A 18 -6.02 -10.84 1.00
CA GLU A 18 -5.83 -12.25 1.39
C GLU A 18 -7.07 -13.11 1.02
N GLY A 19 -8.27 -12.53 1.14
CA GLY A 19 -9.53 -13.17 0.73
C GLY A 19 -9.83 -13.12 -0.78
N GLY A 20 -8.93 -12.62 -1.63
CA GLY A 20 -9.10 -12.55 -3.08
C GLY A 20 -10.16 -11.55 -3.57
N LYS A 21 -10.60 -10.62 -2.71
CA LYS A 21 -11.66 -9.64 -3.04
C LYS A 21 -11.13 -8.40 -3.75
N LEU A 22 -9.83 -8.15 -3.70
CA LEU A 22 -9.18 -6.99 -4.30
C LEU A 22 -8.22 -7.44 -5.40
N SER A 23 -8.27 -6.75 -6.54
CA SER A 23 -7.36 -6.98 -7.66
C SER A 23 -6.35 -5.84 -7.74
N TRP A 24 -5.11 -6.14 -7.39
CA TRP A 24 -4.00 -5.21 -7.44
C TRP A 24 -3.27 -5.31 -8.78
N LYS A 25 -2.72 -4.19 -9.23
CA LYS A 25 -1.71 -4.14 -10.29
C LYS A 25 -0.37 -3.82 -9.66
N PHE A 26 0.68 -4.49 -10.11
CA PHE A 26 2.03 -4.27 -9.61
C PHE A 26 2.93 -3.72 -10.70
N SER A 27 3.73 -2.70 -10.38
CA SER A 27 4.77 -2.15 -11.23
C SER A 27 6.13 -2.27 -10.56
N SER A 28 6.97 -3.15 -11.09
CA SER A 28 8.32 -3.39 -10.56
C SER A 28 9.29 -2.25 -10.84
N SER A 29 9.07 -1.45 -11.90
CA SER A 29 9.97 -0.34 -12.26
C SER A 29 9.93 0.81 -11.27
N ILE A 30 8.81 0.99 -10.57
CA ILE A 30 8.61 2.07 -9.59
C ILE A 30 8.28 1.54 -8.19
N SER A 31 8.35 0.22 -7.98
CA SER A 31 8.01 -0.47 -6.73
C SER A 31 6.64 -0.04 -6.18
N GLU A 32 5.61 -0.10 -7.02
CA GLU A 32 4.26 0.37 -6.70
C GLU A 32 3.21 -0.74 -6.86
N ALA A 33 2.35 -0.87 -5.85
CA ALA A 33 1.10 -1.60 -5.91
C ALA A 33 -0.07 -0.62 -6.05
N LEU A 34 -0.95 -0.88 -7.03
CA LEU A 34 -2.06 -0.02 -7.40
C LEU A 34 -3.38 -0.78 -7.33
N LEU A 35 -4.33 -0.27 -6.56
CA LEU A 35 -5.72 -0.72 -6.52
C LEU A 35 -6.60 0.38 -7.14
N ASN A 36 -7.38 0.01 -8.16
CA ASN A 36 -8.38 0.89 -8.75
C ASN A 36 -9.78 0.37 -8.40
N HIS A 37 -10.49 1.12 -7.56
CA HIS A 37 -11.91 0.94 -7.30
C HIS A 37 -12.72 2.04 -8.02
N ALA A 38 -14.04 1.88 -8.11
CA ALA A 38 -14.90 2.89 -8.71
C ALA A 38 -14.84 4.21 -7.92
N GLU A 39 -14.94 4.11 -6.59
CA GLU A 39 -15.03 5.25 -5.67
C GLU A 39 -13.66 5.76 -5.20
N TYR A 40 -12.61 4.94 -5.29
CA TYR A 40 -11.30 5.32 -4.79
C TYR A 40 -10.16 4.68 -5.57
N ARG A 41 -8.96 5.24 -5.42
CA ARG A 41 -7.72 4.64 -5.90
C ARG A 41 -6.70 4.62 -4.77
N ILE A 42 -5.99 3.52 -4.63
CA ILE A 42 -4.88 3.38 -3.68
C ILE A 42 -3.59 3.12 -4.45
N ARG A 43 -2.55 3.88 -4.11
CA ARG A 43 -1.17 3.61 -4.52
C ARG A 43 -0.33 3.37 -3.27
N LEU A 44 0.36 2.24 -3.23
CA LEU A 44 1.30 1.92 -2.19
C LEU A 44 2.67 1.73 -2.83
N ARG A 45 3.60 2.64 -2.52
CA ARG A 45 4.91 2.70 -3.15
C ARG A 45 6.02 2.54 -2.11
N TYR A 46 6.95 1.64 -2.37
CA TYR A 46 8.20 1.54 -1.63
C TYR A 46 9.24 2.49 -2.22
N GLN A 47 10.01 3.16 -1.36
CA GLN A 47 11.13 4.01 -1.73
C GLN A 47 12.29 3.77 -0.78
N PHE A 48 13.51 3.82 -1.32
CA PHE A 48 14.74 3.80 -0.54
C PHE A 48 15.45 5.14 -0.73
N ASP A 49 15.74 5.80 0.38
CA ASP A 49 16.52 7.03 0.38
C ASP A 49 18.00 6.67 0.56
N GLY A 50 18.81 6.98 -0.46
CA GLY A 50 20.23 6.69 -0.47
C GLY A 50 21.06 7.55 0.48
N ASP A 51 20.56 8.73 0.86
CA ASP A 51 21.28 9.65 1.76
C ASP A 51 21.09 9.24 3.22
N SER A 52 19.85 8.94 3.62
CA SER A 52 19.54 8.45 4.98
C SER A 52 19.77 6.96 5.15
N GLY A 53 19.81 6.19 4.06
CA GLY A 53 19.89 4.73 4.09
C GLY A 53 18.59 4.06 4.56
N LEU A 54 17.47 4.79 4.59
CA LEU A 54 16.20 4.31 5.13
C LEU A 54 15.19 4.00 4.02
N GLY A 55 14.52 2.86 4.18
CA GLY A 55 13.31 2.53 3.43
C GLY A 55 12.10 3.28 3.95
N SER A 56 11.17 3.60 3.05
CA SER A 56 9.87 4.16 3.39
C SER A 56 8.77 3.62 2.49
N PHE A 57 7.56 3.56 3.03
CA PHE A 57 6.35 3.34 2.25
C PHE A 57 5.55 4.62 2.17
N ILE A 58 5.04 4.92 0.98
CA ILE A 58 4.07 5.98 0.73
C ILE A 58 2.73 5.35 0.37
N PHE A 59 1.75 5.55 1.23
CA PHE A 59 0.35 5.18 1.01
C PHE A 59 -0.42 6.42 0.53
N SER A 60 -0.89 6.39 -0.72
CA SER A 60 -1.73 7.44 -1.29
C SER A 60 -3.15 6.91 -1.51
N TYR A 61 -4.15 7.63 -0.99
CA TYR A 61 -5.56 7.35 -1.17
C TYR A 61 -6.21 8.53 -1.91
N GLN A 62 -6.80 8.25 -3.06
CA GLN A 62 -7.58 9.20 -3.84
C GLN A 62 -9.06 8.85 -3.67
N ASP A 63 -9.83 9.74 -3.04
CA ASP A 63 -11.29 9.71 -3.02
C ASP A 63 -11.81 10.30 -4.34
N ARG A 64 -12.33 9.44 -5.21
CA ARG A 64 -12.83 9.86 -6.54
C ARG A 64 -14.22 10.48 -6.47
N THR A 65 -14.93 10.31 -5.35
CA THR A 65 -16.27 10.89 -5.17
C THR A 65 -16.18 12.36 -4.76
N ARG A 66 -15.07 12.75 -4.13
CA ARG A 66 -14.82 14.11 -3.62
C ARG A 66 -13.66 14.82 -4.29
N ASP A 67 -12.98 14.14 -5.22
CA ASP A 67 -11.75 14.61 -5.87
C ASP A 67 -10.70 15.08 -4.85
N GLN A 68 -10.46 14.25 -3.83
CA GLN A 68 -9.50 14.55 -2.76
C GLN A 68 -8.41 13.48 -2.67
N ASP A 69 -7.17 13.95 -2.58
CA ASP A 69 -6.00 13.10 -2.42
C ASP A 69 -5.44 13.22 -0.99
N PHE A 70 -5.21 12.07 -0.38
CA PHE A 70 -4.59 11.93 0.92
C PHE A 70 -3.30 11.12 0.78
N ARG A 71 -2.27 11.51 1.52
CA ARG A 71 -0.97 10.81 1.54
C ARG A 71 -0.52 10.61 2.96
N PHE A 72 -0.05 9.40 3.23
CA PHE A 72 0.57 9.01 4.48
C PHE A 72 1.86 8.26 4.17
N SER A 73 2.84 8.34 5.07
CA SER A 73 4.11 7.64 4.93
C SER A 73 4.51 7.00 6.25
N ALA A 74 5.27 5.92 6.15
CA ALA A 74 5.97 5.33 7.27
C ALA A 74 7.40 5.01 6.84
N THR A 75 8.36 5.42 7.67
CA THR A 75 9.80 5.13 7.51
C THR A 75 10.19 3.92 8.35
N GLN A 76 11.34 3.30 8.09
CA GLN A 76 11.83 2.17 8.89
C GLN A 76 11.98 2.48 10.39
N GLU A 77 12.14 3.75 10.78
CA GLU A 77 12.18 4.15 12.19
C GLU A 77 10.80 4.02 12.87
N GLU A 78 9.72 4.07 12.09
CA GLU A 78 8.33 3.92 12.53
C GLU A 78 7.88 2.45 12.36
N ALA A 79 8.63 1.53 12.98
CA ALA A 79 8.60 0.09 12.73
C ALA A 79 7.18 -0.50 12.57
N ASP A 80 6.26 -0.24 13.50
CA ASP A 80 4.90 -0.80 13.45
C ASP A 80 4.12 -0.40 12.19
N ASP A 81 4.18 0.89 11.83
CA ASP A 81 3.48 1.41 10.66
C ASP A 81 4.18 1.00 9.37
N PHE A 82 5.51 0.95 9.39
CA PHE A 82 6.31 0.46 8.27
C PHE A 82 5.99 -0.99 7.95
N PHE A 83 6.03 -1.89 8.95
CA PHE A 83 5.72 -3.30 8.76
C PHE A 83 4.26 -3.55 8.39
N LEU A 84 3.33 -2.71 8.86
CA LEU A 84 1.93 -2.77 8.44
C LEU A 84 1.78 -2.48 6.94
N LEU A 85 2.42 -1.41 6.44
CA LEU A 85 2.40 -1.07 5.01
C LEU A 85 3.18 -2.09 4.17
N ASP A 86 4.31 -2.59 4.67
CA ASP A 86 5.09 -3.66 4.03
C ASP A 86 4.24 -4.93 3.85
N ARG A 87 3.52 -5.34 4.89
CA ARG A 87 2.60 -6.49 4.79
C ARG A 87 1.55 -6.29 3.71
N LEU A 88 0.88 -5.12 3.66
CA LEU A 88 -0.08 -4.84 2.60
C LEU A 88 0.58 -4.88 1.21
N TYR A 89 1.77 -4.32 1.07
CA TYR A 89 2.51 -4.32 -0.19
C TYR A 89 2.84 -5.73 -0.67
N GLN A 90 3.33 -6.59 0.22
CA GLN A 90 3.63 -7.99 -0.09
C GLN A 90 2.37 -8.78 -0.47
N GLN A 91 1.25 -8.58 0.25
CA GLN A 91 -0.02 -9.23 -0.09
C GLN A 91 -0.54 -8.75 -1.45
N ALA A 92 -0.46 -7.45 -1.74
CA ALA A 92 -0.84 -6.89 -3.03
C ALA A 92 0.02 -7.48 -4.16
N GLN A 93 1.34 -7.56 -3.98
CA GLN A 93 2.26 -8.16 -4.95
C GLN A 93 1.96 -9.64 -5.19
N ALA A 94 1.76 -10.41 -4.11
CA ALA A 94 1.42 -11.83 -4.20
C ALA A 94 0.08 -12.05 -4.91
N SER A 95 -0.94 -11.22 -4.63
CA SER A 95 -2.26 -11.32 -5.29
C SER A 95 -2.21 -11.06 -6.80
N ALA A 96 -1.22 -10.30 -7.28
CA ALA A 96 -1.03 -9.99 -8.69
C ALA A 96 -0.17 -11.05 -9.41
N MET A 97 0.49 -11.94 -8.67
CA MET A 97 1.36 -12.98 -9.20
C MET A 97 0.54 -14.14 -9.76
N ARG A 98 1.01 -14.72 -10.88
CA ARG A 98 0.51 -16.00 -11.38
C ARG A 98 1.58 -17.06 -11.12
N LEU A 99 1.25 -18.02 -10.27
CA LEU A 99 2.08 -19.19 -10.03
C LEU A 99 1.67 -20.31 -11.00
N PRO A 100 2.61 -21.17 -11.46
CA PRO A 100 2.36 -22.15 -12.51
C PRO A 100 1.64 -23.43 -12.06
N PHE A 101 1.19 -23.52 -10.80
CA PHE A 101 0.55 -24.69 -10.21
C PHE A 101 -0.73 -24.30 -9.48
#